data_AF-A0A3N5IXT7-F1
#
_entry.id   AF-A0A3N5IXT7-F1
#
_cell.length_a   1.000
_cell.length_b   1.000
_cell.length_c   1.000
_cell.angle_alpha   90.00
_cell.angle_beta   90.00
_cell.angle_gamma   90.00
#
_symmetry.space_group_name_H-M   'P 1'
#
loop_
_entity.id
_entity.type
_entity.pdbx_description
1 polymer ?
#
loop_
_entity_poly.entity_id
_entity_poly.type
_entity_poly.pdbx_seq_one_letter_code
_entity_poly.pdbx_strand_id
1 'polypeptide(L)'
;MNLMTIDREKCNQDGICISECPARIIQMDEKEGYPVPSSDFEEYCIRCGHCVTVCPVGALRLDWLDPENCRPLKKELALTPEQAEQFLRGRRSIRTFKEKTVPRETLQKLLEVACSAPSAKNQQPWHWIVVQEPQEVRRLAGLVVEAMRAVLESKPEAGKT
;
A
#
# COMPACT_ATOMS: atom_id res chain seq x y z
N MET A 1 25.45 5.33 1.04
CA MET A 1 24.74 4.83 2.23
C MET A 1 24.33 3.40 1.93
N ASN A 2 24.50 2.44 2.84
CA ASN A 2 24.06 1.06 2.59
C ASN A 2 22.53 1.00 2.64
N LEU A 3 21.88 0.85 1.49
CA LEU A 3 20.42 0.76 1.39
C LEU A 3 19.84 -0.52 2.00
N MET A 4 20.67 -1.54 2.19
CA MET A 4 20.30 -2.82 2.78
C MET A 4 21.40 -3.31 3.72
N THR A 5 21.01 -3.81 4.90
CA THR A 5 21.91 -4.38 5.90
C THR A 5 21.35 -5.71 6.40
N ILE A 6 22.23 -6.66 6.72
CA ILE A 6 21.88 -7.98 7.26
C ILE A 6 22.57 -8.21 8.60
N ASP A 7 21.78 -8.60 9.58
CA ASP A 7 22.24 -9.16 10.84
C ASP A 7 22.64 -10.63 10.63
N ARG A 8 23.95 -10.89 10.62
CA ARG A 8 24.50 -12.22 10.36
C ARG A 8 24.30 -13.20 11.53
N GLU A 9 24.05 -12.70 12.74
CA GLU A 9 23.77 -13.58 13.89
C GLU A 9 22.37 -14.15 13.82
N LYS A 10 21.43 -13.43 13.20
CA LYS A 10 20.04 -13.87 13.00
C LYS A 10 19.82 -14.61 11.69
N CYS A 11 20.54 -14.24 10.63
CA CYS A 11 20.29 -14.76 9.29
C CYS A 11 20.59 -16.27 9.21
N ASN A 12 19.60 -17.04 8.76
CA ASN A 12 19.66 -18.48 8.53
C ASN A 12 20.04 -18.85 7.08
N GLN A 13 20.36 -17.86 6.24
CA GLN A 13 20.79 -18.03 4.84
C GLN A 13 19.74 -18.74 3.94
N ASP A 14 18.44 -18.60 4.26
CA ASP A 14 17.35 -19.28 3.54
C ASP A 14 17.07 -18.75 2.12
N GLY A 15 17.53 -17.54 1.79
CA GLY A 15 17.34 -16.93 0.48
C GLY A 15 15.92 -16.46 0.17
N ILE A 16 14.98 -16.44 1.14
CA ILE A 16 13.59 -16.02 0.88
C ILE A 16 13.54 -14.57 0.37
N CYS A 17 14.38 -13.69 0.92
CA CYS A 17 14.51 -12.32 0.46
C CYS A 17 14.94 -12.19 -1.01
N ILE A 18 15.72 -13.15 -1.52
CA ILE A 18 16.16 -13.22 -2.92
C ILE A 18 14.99 -13.62 -3.80
N SER A 19 14.31 -14.73 -3.46
CA SER A 19 13.20 -15.26 -4.26
C SER A 19 12.02 -14.29 -4.35
N GLU A 20 11.81 -13.53 -3.27
CA GLU A 20 10.67 -12.62 -3.14
C GLU A 20 10.98 -11.19 -3.64
N CYS A 21 12.23 -10.86 -3.99
CA CYS A 21 12.55 -9.53 -4.48
C CYS A 21 11.92 -9.30 -5.86
N PRO A 22 10.90 -8.41 -6.01
CA PRO A 22 10.23 -8.22 -7.28
C PRO A 22 11.15 -7.59 -8.35
N ALA A 23 12.18 -6.86 -7.92
CA ALA A 23 13.17 -6.25 -8.79
C ALA A 23 14.37 -7.18 -9.08
N ARG A 24 14.47 -8.34 -8.42
CA ARG A 24 15.56 -9.33 -8.59
C ARG A 24 16.98 -8.76 -8.43
N ILE A 25 17.14 -7.87 -7.45
CA ILE A 25 18.38 -7.15 -7.13
C ILE A 25 19.05 -7.62 -5.84
N ILE A 26 18.67 -8.79 -5.34
CA ILE A 26 19.33 -9.43 -4.19
C ILE A 26 19.85 -10.76 -4.70
N GLN A 27 21.08 -11.11 -4.35
CA GLN A 27 21.72 -12.35 -4.75
C GLN A 27 22.40 -13.00 -3.56
N MET A 28 22.74 -14.28 -3.69
CA MET A 28 23.54 -14.96 -2.68
C MET A 28 25.02 -14.66 -2.92
N ASP A 29 25.74 -14.28 -1.87
CA ASP A 29 27.20 -14.22 -1.94
C ASP A 29 27.77 -15.65 -1.99
N GLU A 30 28.52 -15.97 -3.05
CA GLU A 30 29.05 -17.32 -3.28
C GLU A 30 30.12 -17.75 -2.28
N LYS A 31 30.76 -16.80 -1.58
CA LYS A 31 31.85 -17.08 -0.64
C LYS A 31 31.34 -17.28 0.77
N GLU A 32 30.44 -16.41 1.21
CA GLU A 32 29.98 -16.34 2.59
C GLU A 32 28.57 -16.92 2.77
N GLY A 33 27.81 -17.10 1.68
CA GLY A 33 26.46 -17.68 1.73
C GLY A 33 25.42 -16.75 2.32
N TYR A 34 25.64 -15.44 2.34
CA TYR A 34 24.67 -14.45 2.81
C TYR A 34 24.01 -13.70 1.64
N PRO A 35 22.74 -13.29 1.75
CA PRO A 35 22.14 -12.40 0.77
C PRO A 35 22.90 -11.08 0.72
N VAL A 36 23.14 -10.56 -0.48
CA VAL A 36 23.83 -9.29 -0.71
C VAL A 36 23.10 -8.50 -1.81
N PRO A 37 23.11 -7.16 -1.75
CA PRO A 37 22.53 -6.36 -2.83
C PRO A 37 23.38 -6.53 -4.10
N SER A 38 22.73 -6.60 -5.25
CA SER A 38 23.42 -6.52 -6.54
C SER A 38 23.99 -5.11 -6.77
N SER A 39 24.88 -4.95 -7.75
CA SER A 39 25.52 -3.66 -8.06
C SER A 39 24.54 -2.56 -8.47
N ASP A 40 23.39 -2.95 -8.98
CA ASP A 40 22.32 -2.08 -9.48
C ASP A 40 21.16 -1.91 -8.46
N PHE A 41 21.36 -2.34 -7.21
CA PHE A 41 20.33 -2.27 -6.16
C PHE A 41 19.81 -0.85 -5.94
N GLU A 42 20.70 0.15 -5.90
CA GLU A 42 20.32 1.55 -5.67
C GLU A 42 19.47 2.12 -6.82
N GLU A 43 19.68 1.64 -8.04
CA GLU A 43 18.96 2.10 -9.23
C GLU A 43 17.56 1.46 -9.33
N TYR A 44 17.45 0.16 -9.04
CA TYR A 44 16.21 -0.60 -9.31
C TYR A 44 15.39 -0.93 -8.06
N CYS A 45 15.87 -0.63 -6.84
CA CYS A 45 15.09 -0.85 -5.63
C CYS A 45 13.86 0.06 -5.59
N ILE A 46 12.68 -0.54 -5.73
CA ILE A 46 11.39 0.16 -5.65
C ILE A 46 10.94 0.48 -4.21
N ARG A 47 11.83 0.31 -3.22
CA ARG A 47 11.56 0.56 -1.79
C ARG A 47 10.25 -0.09 -1.29
N CYS A 48 9.97 -1.32 -1.72
CA CYS A 48 8.73 -2.03 -1.36
C CYS A 48 8.77 -2.68 0.03
N GLY A 49 9.96 -2.92 0.61
CA GLY A 49 10.11 -3.50 1.94
C GLY A 49 9.81 -5.00 2.03
N HIS A 50 9.57 -5.65 0.89
CA HIS A 50 9.18 -7.06 0.84
C HIS A 50 10.27 -7.96 1.42
N CYS A 51 11.55 -7.71 1.10
CA CYS A 51 12.69 -8.47 1.63
C CYS A 51 12.80 -8.44 3.17
N VAL A 52 12.44 -7.33 3.80
CA VAL A 52 12.39 -7.20 5.27
C VAL A 52 11.19 -7.97 5.83
N THR A 53 10.03 -7.81 5.20
CA THR A 53 8.76 -8.37 5.68
C THR A 53 8.69 -9.89 5.59
N VAL A 54 9.31 -10.49 4.57
CA VAL A 54 9.31 -11.95 4.38
C VAL A 54 10.40 -12.66 5.18
N CYS A 55 11.35 -11.93 5.77
CA CYS A 55 12.44 -12.55 6.52
C CYS A 55 11.90 -13.19 7.81
N PRO A 56 11.92 -14.53 7.94
CA PRO A 56 11.27 -15.22 9.06
C PRO A 56 11.97 -14.97 10.40
N VAL A 57 13.25 -14.60 10.34
CA VAL A 57 14.14 -14.36 11.49
C VAL A 57 14.42 -12.87 11.73
N GLY A 58 13.82 -11.97 10.94
CA GLY A 58 13.98 -10.52 11.10
C GLY A 58 15.43 -10.03 10.99
N ALA A 59 16.22 -10.63 10.10
CA ALA A 59 17.64 -10.33 9.92
C ALA A 59 17.93 -9.17 8.95
N LEU A 60 16.95 -8.77 8.13
CA LEU A 60 17.13 -7.80 7.05
C LEU A 60 16.60 -6.41 7.41
N ARG A 61 17.35 -5.37 7.09
CA ARG A 61 16.95 -3.97 7.26
C ARG A 61 17.19 -3.19 5.98
N LEU A 62 16.28 -2.27 5.66
CA LEU A 62 16.50 -1.22 4.66
C LEU A 62 16.74 0.12 5.35
N ASP A 63 17.30 1.11 4.63
CA ASP A 63 17.54 2.47 5.12
C ASP A 63 16.29 3.17 5.71
N TRP A 64 15.08 2.73 5.33
CA TRP A 64 13.79 3.27 5.80
C TRP A 64 12.90 2.27 6.53
N LEU A 65 13.30 0.99 6.61
CA LEU A 65 12.45 -0.05 7.17
C LEU A 65 13.26 -1.02 8.02
N ASP A 66 13.00 -0.96 9.32
CA ASP A 66 13.45 -1.94 10.29
C ASP A 66 12.48 -3.12 10.40
N PRO A 67 12.96 -4.35 10.70
CA PRO A 67 12.11 -5.51 10.96
C PRO A 67 11.01 -5.26 11.99
N GLU A 68 11.33 -4.52 13.05
CA GLU A 68 10.42 -4.24 14.16
C GLU A 68 9.23 -3.35 13.75
N ASN A 69 9.38 -2.62 12.63
CA ASN A 69 8.34 -1.76 12.06
C ASN A 69 7.43 -2.50 11.06
N CYS A 70 7.73 -3.75 10.71
CA CYS A 70 6.84 -4.58 9.90
C CYS A 70 5.65 -5.05 10.74
N ARG A 71 4.45 -4.57 10.40
CA ARG A 71 3.21 -4.97 11.09
C ARG A 71 2.96 -6.48 10.87
N PRO A 72 2.91 -7.31 11.93
CA PRO A 72 2.71 -8.74 11.76
C PRO A 72 1.29 -9.05 11.30
N LEU A 73 1.15 -10.01 10.38
CA LEU A 73 -0.14 -10.55 10.00
C LEU A 73 -0.60 -11.59 11.03
N LYS A 74 -1.72 -11.30 11.67
CA LYS A 74 -2.39 -12.20 12.62
C LYS A 74 -3.10 -13.31 11.85
N LYS A 75 -2.56 -14.54 11.89
CA LYS A 75 -3.10 -15.69 11.15
C LYS A 75 -4.55 -15.99 11.55
N GLU A 76 -4.90 -15.72 12.80
CA GLU A 76 -6.26 -15.85 13.33
C GLU A 76 -7.28 -14.86 12.72
N LEU A 77 -6.80 -13.81 12.03
CA LEU A 77 -7.64 -12.83 11.32
C LEU A 77 -7.70 -13.10 9.81
N ALA A 78 -7.06 -14.16 9.30
CA ALA A 78 -7.10 -14.50 7.89
C ALA A 78 -8.52 -14.88 7.47
N LEU A 79 -9.01 -14.31 6.36
CA LEU A 79 -10.30 -14.65 5.79
C LEU A 79 -10.23 -16.04 5.12
N THR A 80 -11.24 -16.89 5.35
CA THR A 80 -11.45 -18.07 4.49
C THR A 80 -11.85 -17.62 3.07
N PRO A 81 -11.71 -18.48 2.04
CA PRO A 81 -12.18 -18.16 0.69
C PRO A 81 -13.65 -17.69 0.65
N GLU A 82 -14.53 -18.34 1.41
CA GLU A 82 -15.96 -18.00 1.49
C GLU A 82 -16.17 -16.63 2.17
N GLN A 83 -15.41 -16.34 3.23
CA GLN A 83 -15.45 -15.04 3.89
C GLN A 83 -14.94 -13.92 2.97
N ALA A 84 -13.88 -14.18 2.20
CA ALA A 84 -13.33 -13.24 1.23
C ALA A 84 -14.34 -12.98 0.10
N GLU A 85 -15.00 -14.02 -0.43
CA GLU A 85 -16.05 -13.88 -1.43
C GLU A 85 -17.20 -13.03 -0.91
N GLN A 86 -17.71 -13.35 0.29
CA GLN A 86 -18.79 -12.60 0.93
C GLN A 86 -18.41 -11.13 1.15
N PHE A 87 -17.20 -10.86 1.62
CA PHE A 87 -16.69 -9.50 1.82
C PHE A 87 -16.65 -8.70 0.51
N LEU A 88 -16.07 -9.29 -0.55
CA LEU A 88 -15.95 -8.63 -1.86
C LEU A 88 -17.31 -8.41 -2.51
N ARG A 89 -18.21 -9.40 -2.44
CA ARG A 89 -19.58 -9.31 -2.96
C ARG A 89 -20.50 -8.41 -2.15
N GLY A 90 -20.20 -8.18 -0.86
CA GLY A 90 -20.97 -7.29 0.01
C GLY A 90 -20.61 -5.80 -0.15
N ARG A 91 -19.45 -5.49 -0.74
CA ARG A 91 -19.00 -4.10 -0.94
C ARG A 91 -19.98 -3.33 -1.83
N ARG A 92 -20.49 -2.21 -1.33
CA ARG A 92 -21.41 -1.31 -2.05
C ARG A 92 -20.91 0.11 -1.97
N SER A 93 -21.10 0.87 -3.05
CA SER A 93 -20.93 2.33 -3.03
C SER A 93 -22.15 2.97 -2.37
N ILE A 94 -22.08 3.19 -1.07
CA ILE A 94 -23.14 3.86 -0.30
C ILE A 94 -22.96 5.38 -0.41
N ARG A 95 -24.05 6.10 -0.71
CA ARG A 95 -24.09 7.58 -0.80
C ARG A 95 -25.12 8.22 0.14
N THR A 96 -25.63 7.44 1.09
CA THR A 96 -26.54 7.86 2.14
C THR A 96 -25.82 7.76 3.48
N PHE A 97 -25.54 8.91 4.11
CA PHE A 97 -24.71 8.99 5.31
C PHE A 97 -25.51 9.56 6.47
N LYS A 98 -25.16 9.16 7.70
CA LYS A 98 -25.70 9.77 8.92
C LYS A 98 -25.14 11.19 9.08
N GLU A 99 -25.87 12.08 9.73
CA GLU A 99 -25.38 13.41 10.13
C GLU A 99 -24.41 13.32 11.32
N LYS A 100 -23.35 12.55 11.16
CA LYS A 100 -22.34 12.29 12.18
C LYS A 100 -20.96 12.34 11.55
N THR A 101 -20.09 13.19 12.10
CA THR A 101 -18.69 13.27 11.70
C THR A 101 -17.91 12.04 12.15
N VAL A 102 -16.88 11.68 11.38
CA VAL A 102 -15.95 10.59 11.73
C VAL A 102 -14.77 11.19 12.49
N PRO A 103 -14.35 10.60 13.63
CA PRO A 103 -13.16 11.05 14.35
C PRO A 103 -11.90 11.01 13.48
N ARG A 104 -11.03 12.01 13.63
CA ARG A 104 -9.80 12.14 12.84
C ARG A 104 -8.89 10.91 12.94
N GLU A 105 -8.76 10.35 14.13
CA GLU A 105 -7.98 9.13 14.39
C GLU A 105 -8.49 7.93 13.58
N THR A 106 -9.81 7.83 13.39
CA THR A 106 -10.43 6.75 12.61
C THR A 106 -10.11 6.94 11.13
N LEU A 107 -10.23 8.17 10.62
CA LEU A 107 -9.86 8.49 9.24
C LEU A 107 -8.39 8.20 8.97
N GLN A 108 -7.50 8.62 9.87
CA GLN A 108 -6.07 8.37 9.76
C GLN A 108 -5.77 6.87 9.70
N LYS A 109 -6.35 6.07 10.62
CA LYS A 109 -6.18 4.61 10.60
C LYS A 109 -6.67 3.99 9.30
N LEU A 110 -7.80 4.43 8.76
CA LEU A 110 -8.32 3.94 7.48
C LEU A 110 -7.39 4.27 6.32
N LEU A 111 -6.83 5.49 6.29
CA LEU A 111 -5.87 5.91 5.27
C LEU A 111 -4.55 5.13 5.35
N GLU A 112 -4.03 4.91 6.57
CA GLU A 112 -2.84 4.06 6.77
C GLU A 112 -3.04 2.64 6.23
N VAL A 113 -4.21 2.05 6.47
CA VAL A 113 -4.55 0.73 5.91
C VAL A 113 -4.69 0.79 4.40
N ALA A 114 -5.32 1.84 3.84
CA ALA A 114 -5.45 2.01 2.40
C ALA A 114 -4.09 2.12 1.69
N CYS A 115 -3.09 2.77 2.31
CA CYS A 115 -1.73 2.85 1.78
C CYS A 115 -0.98 1.50 1.77
N SER A 116 -1.52 0.47 2.43
CA SER A 116 -1.00 -0.90 2.34
C SER A 116 -1.49 -1.62 1.06
N ALA A 117 -2.37 -1.01 0.27
CA ALA A 117 -2.81 -1.57 -1.00
C ALA A 117 -1.65 -1.62 -2.01
N PRO A 118 -1.52 -2.70 -2.80
CA PRO A 118 -0.45 -2.84 -3.77
C PRO A 118 -0.57 -1.78 -4.88
N SER A 119 0.55 -1.21 -5.29
CA SER A 119 0.66 -0.32 -6.44
C SER A 119 1.78 -0.78 -7.37
N ALA A 120 1.65 -0.51 -8.67
CA ALA A 120 2.66 -0.89 -9.66
C ALA A 120 4.01 -0.25 -9.28
N LYS A 121 5.06 -1.08 -9.18
CA LYS A 121 6.42 -0.65 -8.78
C LYS A 121 6.44 0.18 -7.48
N ASN A 122 5.51 -0.07 -6.56
CA ASN A 122 5.38 0.69 -5.30
C ASN A 122 5.34 2.23 -5.51
N GLN A 123 4.70 2.71 -6.58
CA GLN A 123 4.65 4.14 -6.91
C GLN A 123 3.93 4.99 -5.85
N GLN A 124 3.03 4.39 -5.06
CA GLN A 124 2.27 5.10 -4.02
C GLN A 124 1.70 6.46 -4.49
N PRO A 125 0.98 6.55 -5.64
CA PRO A 125 0.66 7.82 -6.29
C PRO A 125 -0.38 8.69 -5.55
N TRP A 126 -0.77 8.30 -4.34
CA TRP A 126 -1.93 8.85 -3.64
C TRP A 126 -1.55 10.06 -2.79
N HIS A 127 -2.32 11.13 -2.91
CA HIS A 127 -2.30 12.26 -1.97
C HIS A 127 -3.72 12.46 -1.42
N TRP A 128 -3.83 12.61 -0.10
CA TRP A 128 -5.13 12.66 0.57
C TRP A 128 -5.40 14.06 1.13
N ILE A 129 -6.55 14.62 0.78
CA ILE A 129 -7.11 15.83 1.38
C ILE A 129 -8.41 15.42 2.07
N VAL A 130 -8.48 15.62 3.38
CA VAL A 130 -9.64 15.25 4.19
C VAL A 130 -10.42 16.51 4.55
N VAL A 131 -11.67 16.60 4.07
CA VAL A 131 -12.61 17.69 4.36
C VAL A 131 -13.71 17.13 5.28
N GLN A 132 -13.90 17.74 6.45
CA GLN A 132 -14.87 17.26 7.45
C GLN A 132 -16.12 18.14 7.56
N GLU A 133 -16.05 19.37 7.05
CA GLU A 133 -17.11 20.37 7.12
C GLU A 133 -18.20 20.06 6.07
N PRO A 134 -19.44 19.75 6.47
CA PRO A 134 -20.50 19.35 5.52
C PRO A 134 -20.82 20.44 4.48
N GLN A 135 -20.67 21.71 4.84
CA GLN A 135 -20.88 22.84 3.93
C GLN A 135 -19.83 22.85 2.82
N GLU A 136 -18.57 22.55 3.14
CA GLU A 136 -17.49 22.51 2.16
C GLU A 136 -17.62 21.30 1.23
N VAL A 137 -18.01 20.13 1.76
CA VAL A 137 -18.31 18.96 0.94
C VAL A 137 -19.42 19.27 -0.07
N ARG A 138 -20.49 19.96 0.37
CA ARG A 138 -21.58 20.38 -0.53
C ARG A 138 -21.11 21.37 -1.59
N ARG A 139 -20.25 22.32 -1.22
CA ARG A 139 -19.66 23.29 -2.16
C ARG A 139 -18.86 22.57 -3.26
N LEU A 140 -17.96 21.66 -2.87
CA LEU A 140 -17.14 20.88 -3.81
C LEU A 140 -18.00 19.99 -4.72
N ALA A 141 -19.03 19.33 -4.17
CA ALA A 141 -19.97 18.55 -4.96
C ALA A 141 -20.74 19.42 -5.97
N GLY A 142 -21.11 20.65 -5.58
CA GLY A 142 -21.74 21.63 -6.46
C GLY A 142 -20.89 21.97 -7.69
N LEU A 143 -19.58 22.17 -7.52
CA LEU A 143 -18.65 22.45 -8.63
C LEU A 143 -18.62 21.30 -9.65
N VAL A 144 -18.69 20.05 -9.19
CA VAL A 144 -18.74 18.88 -10.09
C VAL A 144 -20.05 18.87 -10.88
N VAL A 145 -21.18 19.18 -10.23
CA VAL A 145 -22.48 19.26 -10.89
C VAL A 145 -22.51 20.36 -11.95
N GLU A 146 -21.95 21.54 -11.64
CA GLU A 146 -21.82 22.64 -12.61
C GLU A 146 -20.97 22.24 -13.82
N ALA A 147 -19.80 21.62 -13.58
CA ALA A 147 -18.95 21.12 -14.66
C ALA A 147 -19.66 20.08 -15.53
N MET A 148 -20.40 19.15 -14.93
CA MET A 148 -21.18 18.16 -15.67
C MET A 148 -22.28 18.82 -16.52
N ARG A 149 -22.95 19.86 -16.02
CA ARG A 149 -23.95 20.61 -16.82
C ARG A 149 -23.31 21.26 -18.05
N ALA A 150 -22.16 21.90 -17.90
CA ALA A 150 -21.44 22.52 -19.02
C ALA A 150 -21.01 21.48 -20.09
N VAL A 151 -20.62 20.27 -19.67
CA VAL A 151 -20.35 19.17 -20.60
C VAL A 151 -21.61 18.79 -21.39
N LEU A 152 -22.76 18.68 -20.73
CA LEU A 152 -24.02 18.34 -21.40
C LEU A 152 -24.52 19.45 -22.33
N GLU A 153 -24.30 20.71 -22.00
CA GLU A 153 -24.63 21.84 -22.88
C GLU A 153 -23.75 21.85 -24.13
N SER A 154 -22.46 21.55 -24.00
CA SER A 154 -21.53 21.52 -25.14
C SER A 154 -21.63 20.24 -25.97
N LYS A 155 -22.02 19.11 -25.35
CA LYS A 155 -22.15 17.79 -25.98
C LYS A 155 -23.39 17.07 -25.46
N PRO A 156 -24.59 17.43 -25.94
CA PRO A 156 -25.85 16.85 -25.45
C PRO A 156 -25.94 15.33 -25.62
N GLU A 157 -25.21 14.76 -26.58
CA GLU A 157 -25.09 13.32 -26.80
C GLU A 157 -24.35 12.58 -25.69
N ALA A 158 -23.47 13.24 -24.93
CA ALA A 158 -22.72 12.61 -23.83
C ALA A 158 -23.62 12.18 -22.65
N GLY A 159 -24.84 12.72 -22.57
CA GLY A 159 -25.84 12.35 -21.56
C GLY A 159 -26.77 11.21 -21.97
N LYS A 160 -26.65 10.66 -23.18
CA LYS A 160 -27.49 9.56 -23.66
C LYS A 160 -26.80 8.24 -23.35
N THR A 161 -27.31 7.51 -22.35
CA THR A 161 -26.97 6.10 -22.09
C THR A 161 -27.69 5.17 -23.04
#